data_AF-A0A820RNP3-F1
#
_entry.id   AF-A0A820RNP3-F1
#
_cell.length_a   1.000
_cell.length_b   1.000
_cell.length_c   1.000
_cell.angle_alpha   90.00
_cell.angle_beta   90.00
_cell.angle_gamma   90.00
#
_symmetry.space_group_name_H-M   'P 1'
#
loop_
_entity.id
_entity.type
_entity.pdbx_description
1 polymer ?
#
loop_
_entity_poly.entity_id
_entity_poly.type
_entity_poly.pdbx_seq_one_letter_code
_entity_poly.pdbx_strand_id
1 'polypeptide(L)'
;DSFFVPHSTHSDALYNVDYASTMASFYRKVNSTQTTVGWYSTGADMISGANLIHEFYTHETRNPVYIVVDTSLKNDASFQIKAYIGAPFGVKDKD
;
A
#
# COMPACT_ATOMS: atom_id res chain seq x y z
N ASP A 1 -11.65 0.57 7.18
CA ASP A 1 -11.75 -0.86 6.84
C ASP A 1 -10.49 -1.24 6.08
N SER A 2 -10.02 -2.49 6.20
CA SER A 2 -8.76 -2.94 5.61
C SER A 2 -8.73 -4.46 5.48
N PHE A 3 -8.11 -4.96 4.42
CA PHE A 3 -7.87 -6.38 4.21
C PHE A 3 -6.40 -6.65 3.92
N PHE A 4 -5.92 -7.84 4.26
CA PHE A 4 -4.55 -8.27 3.97
C PHE A 4 -4.46 -8.87 2.57
N VAL A 5 -3.30 -8.72 1.93
CA VAL A 5 -2.99 -9.37 0.65
C VAL A 5 -1.93 -10.44 0.91
N PRO A 6 -2.17 -11.73 0.58
CA PRO A 6 -1.20 -12.78 0.80
C PRO A 6 0.09 -12.56 0.00
N HIS A 7 1.25 -12.82 0.61
CA HIS A 7 2.52 -12.87 -0.11
C HIS A 7 2.65 -14.18 -0.90
N SER A 8 3.02 -14.10 -2.19
CA SER A 8 3.40 -15.27 -3.00
C SER A 8 4.91 -15.42 -3.01
N THR A 9 5.41 -16.64 -2.76
CA THR A 9 6.85 -16.96 -2.72
C THR A 9 7.46 -17.31 -4.08
N HIS A 10 6.65 -17.32 -5.16
CA HIS A 10 7.15 -17.57 -6.50
C HIS A 10 7.69 -16.26 -7.07
N SER A 11 8.97 -16.28 -7.43
CA SER A 11 9.86 -15.13 -7.72
C SER A 11 9.46 -14.25 -8.91
N ASP A 12 8.39 -14.58 -9.64
CA ASP A 12 7.83 -13.78 -10.74
C ASP A 12 6.43 -13.25 -10.39
N ALA A 13 6.16 -13.02 -9.10
CA ALA A 13 4.89 -12.51 -8.63
C ALA A 13 4.68 -11.06 -9.09
N LEU A 14 4.02 -10.89 -10.23
CA LEU A 14 3.04 -9.82 -10.42
C LEU A 14 2.11 -9.84 -9.20
N TYR A 15 2.40 -8.94 -8.26
CA TYR A 15 2.04 -8.98 -6.85
C TYR A 15 0.54 -9.12 -6.55
N ASN A 16 -0.04 -10.32 -6.51
CA ASN A 16 -1.40 -10.63 -6.00
C ASN A 16 -2.45 -9.52 -6.21
N VAL A 17 -2.37 -8.88 -7.38
CA VAL A 17 -3.04 -7.63 -7.68
C VAL A 17 -4.52 -7.93 -7.90
N ASP A 18 -4.75 -9.05 -8.59
CA ASP A 18 -6.06 -9.64 -8.81
C ASP A 18 -6.77 -9.99 -7.51
N TYR A 19 -6.03 -10.46 -6.50
CA TYR A 19 -6.60 -10.73 -5.18
C TYR A 19 -7.06 -9.42 -4.52
N ALA A 20 -6.21 -8.39 -4.55
CA ALA A 20 -6.55 -7.07 -3.99
C ALA A 20 -7.77 -6.46 -4.69
N SER A 21 -7.82 -6.49 -6.02
CA SER A 21 -8.95 -6.00 -6.82
C SER A 21 -10.23 -6.79 -6.55
N THR A 22 -10.13 -8.11 -6.42
CA THR A 22 -11.26 -8.98 -6.10
C THR A 22 -11.81 -8.67 -4.71
N MET A 23 -10.96 -8.58 -3.69
CA MET A 23 -11.38 -8.22 -2.33
C MET A 23 -12.03 -6.83 -2.28
N ALA A 24 -11.43 -5.84 -2.93
CA ALA A 24 -12.02 -4.50 -3.02
C ALA A 24 -13.41 -4.52 -3.71
N SER A 25 -13.61 -5.40 -4.69
CA SER A 25 -14.94 -5.59 -5.30
C SER A 25 -15.97 -6.16 -4.32
N PHE A 26 -15.57 -7.07 -3.43
CA PHE A 26 -16.47 -7.65 -2.42
C PHE A 26 -16.85 -6.63 -1.35
N TYR A 27 -15.89 -5.82 -0.91
CA TYR A 27 -16.13 -4.72 0.03
C TYR A 27 -17.12 -3.71 -0.55
N ARG A 28 -16.96 -3.34 -1.83
CA ARG A 28 -17.91 -2.49 -2.57
C ARG A 28 -19.31 -3.09 -2.71
N LYS A 29 -19.46 -4.43 -2.76
CA LYS A 29 -20.78 -5.08 -2.79
C LYS A 29 -21.52 -4.97 -1.45
N VAL A 30 -20.79 -4.98 -0.33
CA VAL A 30 -21.37 -4.78 1.01
C VAL A 30 -21.66 -3.31 1.26
N ASN A 31 -20.75 -2.43 0.84
CA ASN A 31 -20.91 -0.98 0.93
C ASN A 31 -20.40 -0.29 -0.33
N SER A 32 -21.32 0.20 -1.16
CA SER A 32 -21.00 0.88 -2.42
C SER A 32 -20.27 2.22 -2.25
N THR A 33 -20.26 2.80 -1.06
CA THR A 33 -19.53 4.05 -0.79
C THR A 33 -18.07 3.83 -0.36
N GLN A 34 -17.65 2.57 -0.14
CA GLN A 34 -16.25 2.29 0.17
C GLN A 34 -15.36 2.47 -1.07
N THR A 35 -14.24 3.16 -0.89
CA THR A 35 -13.21 3.34 -1.90
C THR A 35 -11.84 3.01 -1.34
N THR A 36 -10.95 2.53 -2.20
CA THR A 36 -9.54 2.34 -1.87
C THR A 36 -8.86 3.71 -1.73
N VAL A 37 -8.12 3.90 -0.63
CA VAL A 37 -7.39 5.15 -0.33
C VAL A 37 -5.87 4.94 -0.29
N GLY A 38 -5.41 3.70 -0.40
CA GLY A 38 -4.01 3.37 -0.26
C GLY A 38 -3.79 1.94 0.22
N TRP A 39 -2.61 1.68 0.76
CA TRP A 39 -2.18 0.35 1.21
C TRP A 39 -1.29 0.46 2.44
N TYR A 40 -1.08 -0.66 3.11
CA TYR A 40 -0.27 -0.70 4.32
C TYR A 40 0.61 -1.94 4.36
N SER A 41 1.70 -1.85 5.11
CA SER A 41 2.57 -2.98 5.41
C SER A 41 3.05 -2.92 6.85
N THR A 42 3.56 -4.04 7.34
CA THR A 42 4.25 -4.08 8.62
C THR A 42 5.76 -3.92 8.43
N GLY A 43 6.42 -3.24 9.37
CA GLY A 43 7.87 -3.02 9.33
C GLY A 43 8.29 -1.77 10.10
N ALA A 44 9.59 -1.62 10.33
CA ALA A 44 10.13 -0.41 10.98
C ALA A 44 10.21 0.79 10.01
N ASP A 45 10.29 0.52 8.71
CA ASP A 45 10.37 1.51 7.64
C ASP A 45 9.83 0.96 6.31
N MET A 46 9.92 1.78 5.26
CA MET A 46 9.49 1.50 3.89
C MET A 46 10.03 0.15 3.39
N ILE A 47 9.16 -0.71 2.87
CA ILE A 47 9.58 -2.01 2.33
C ILE A 47 10.35 -1.86 1.00
N SER A 48 11.28 -2.78 0.74
CA SER A 48 11.90 -2.89 -0.57
C SER A 48 10.83 -3.19 -1.63
N GLY A 49 10.87 -2.48 -2.76
CA GLY A 49 9.86 -2.61 -3.82
C GLY A 49 8.56 -1.84 -3.56
N ALA A 50 8.46 -1.03 -2.50
CA ALA A 50 7.28 -0.20 -2.23
C ALA A 50 6.86 0.68 -3.42
N ASN A 51 7.81 1.15 -4.23
CA ASN A 51 7.53 1.97 -5.41
C ASN A 51 6.63 1.24 -6.43
N LEU A 52 6.86 -0.05 -6.68
CA LEU A 52 6.08 -0.83 -7.64
C LEU A 52 4.64 -1.04 -7.16
N ILE A 53 4.47 -1.33 -5.86
CA ILE A 53 3.15 -1.46 -5.25
C ILE A 53 2.45 -0.09 -5.23
N HIS A 54 3.18 0.97 -4.93
CA HIS A 54 2.64 2.32 -4.91
C HIS A 54 2.15 2.75 -6.28
N GLU A 55 2.92 2.46 -7.35
CA GLU A 55 2.54 2.70 -8.74
C GLU A 55 1.22 1.99 -9.09
N PHE A 56 1.06 0.71 -8.71
CA PHE A 56 -0.22 0.01 -8.89
C PHE A 56 -1.39 0.77 -8.25
N TYR A 57 -1.25 1.22 -7.00
CA TYR A 57 -2.33 1.94 -6.31
C TYR A 57 -2.56 3.37 -6.84
N THR A 58 -1.62 3.96 -7.58
CA THR A 58 -1.88 5.24 -8.26
C THR A 58 -2.92 5.10 -9.37
N HIS A 59 -3.09 3.89 -9.93
CA HIS A 59 -4.13 3.61 -10.92
C HIS A 59 -5.50 3.36 -10.28
N GLU A 60 -5.53 2.85 -9.05
CA GLU A 60 -6.77 2.56 -8.31
C GLU A 60 -7.36 3.79 -7.62
N THR A 61 -6.53 4.74 -7.18
CA THR A 61 -6.99 5.91 -6.45
C THR A 61 -6.09 7.13 -6.65
N ARG A 62 -6.68 8.31 -6.54
CA ARG A 62 -5.94 9.58 -6.64
C ARG A 62 -5.21 9.82 -5.32
N ASN A 63 -3.88 9.90 -5.39
CA ASN A 63 -2.99 10.11 -4.24
C ASN A 63 -3.08 8.97 -3.19
N PRO A 64 -2.65 7.74 -3.52
CA PRO A 64 -2.65 6.65 -2.56
C PRO A 64 -1.73 6.94 -1.38
N VAL A 65 -2.19 6.65 -0.17
CA VAL A 65 -1.38 6.74 1.06
C VAL A 65 -0.78 5.37 1.36
N TYR A 66 0.54 5.32 1.57
CA TYR A 66 1.22 4.12 2.04
C TYR A 66 1.50 4.23 3.54
N ILE A 67 0.96 3.31 4.33
CA ILE A 67 1.16 3.27 5.79
C ILE A 67 2.10 2.12 6.17
N VAL A 68 3.11 2.41 6.98
CA VAL A 68 3.99 1.42 7.59
C VAL A 68 3.69 1.35 9.08
N VAL A 69 3.35 0.17 9.57
CA VAL A 69 3.08 -0.08 10.99
C VAL A 69 4.20 -0.94 11.58
N ASP A 70 4.96 -0.38 12.51
CA ASP A 70 5.95 -1.13 13.28
C ASP A 70 5.24 -1.86 14.43
N THR A 71 5.16 -3.19 14.28
CA THR A 71 4.58 -4.10 15.27
C THR A 71 5.63 -4.77 16.16
N SER A 72 6.90 -4.36 16.08
CA SER A 72 7.98 -4.97 16.86
C SER A 72 7.90 -4.66 18.35
N LEU A 73 7.12 -3.65 18.76
CA LEU A 73 6.86 -3.25 20.15
C LEU A 73 8.14 -3.13 20.99
N LYS A 74 9.27 -2.79 20.35
CA LYS A 74 10.56 -2.70 21.04
C LYS A 74 10.49 -1.64 22.15
N ASN A 75 11.00 -1.99 23.33
CA ASN A 75 11.09 -1.14 24.52
C ASN A 75 9.73 -0.74 25.15
N ASP A 76 8.75 -1.65 25.20
CA ASP A 76 7.41 -1.40 25.78
C ASP A 76 6.72 -0.15 25.18
N ALA A 77 7.08 0.19 23.94
CA ALA A 77 6.59 1.36 23.24
C ALA A 77 5.26 1.09 22.53
N SER A 78 4.48 2.14 22.31
CA SER A 78 3.29 2.09 21.45
C SER A 78 3.66 1.70 20.02
N PHE A 79 2.70 1.16 19.27
CA PHE A 79 2.84 0.98 17.82
C PHE A 79 3.32 2.27 17.17
N GLN A 80 4.35 2.16 16.32
CA GLN A 80 4.83 3.28 15.53
C GLN A 80 4.20 3.20 14.15
N ILE A 81 3.68 4.33 13.67
CA ILE A 81 3.01 4.43 12.38
C ILE A 81 3.69 5.53 11.58
N LYS A 82 4.13 5.19 10.37
CA LYS A 82 4.63 6.16 9.39
C LYS A 82 3.71 6.14 8.17
N ALA A 83 3.48 7.31 7.57
CA ALA A 83 2.68 7.45 6.36
C ALA A 83 3.50 8.15 5.28
N TYR A 84 3.41 7.64 4.06
CA TYR A 84 4.14 8.10 2.89
C TYR A 84 3.16 8.37 1.75
N ILE A 85 3.50 9.35 0.91
CA ILE A 85 2.80 9.64 -0.34
C ILE A 85 3.81 9.66 -1.47
N GLY A 86 3.38 9.26 -2.66
CA GLY A 86 4.19 9.38 -3.86
C GLY A 86 4.39 10.85 -4.23
N ALA A 87 5.61 11.22 -4.57
CA ALA A 87 5.92 12.49 -5.20
C ALA A 87 6.37 12.24 -6.64
N PRO A 88 5.88 13.00 -7.63
CA PRO A 88 6.35 12.87 -8.99
C PRO A 88 7.84 13.18 -9.04
N PHE A 89 8.61 12.29 -9.66
CA PHE A 89 10.03 12.49 -9.91
C PHE A 89 10.23 12.90 -11.37
N GLY A 90 10.74 14.11 -11.59
CA GLY A 90 11.02 14.65 -12.91
C GLY A 90 12.12 15.70 -12.83
N VAL A 91 13.02 15.69 -13.82
CA VAL A 91 14.06 16.72 -14.00
C VAL A 91 13.33 18.02 -14.33
N LYS A 92 13.61 19.11 -13.59
CA LYS A 92 13.26 20.45 -14.06
C LYS A 92 14.03 20.64 -15.37
N ASP A 93 13.33 20.68 -16.50
CA ASP A 93 13.92 21.22 -17.71
C ASP A 93 14.46 22.61 -17.37
N LYS A 94 15.74 22.82 -17.69
CA LYS A 94 16.41 24.10 -17.47
C LYS A 94 15.75 25.11 -18.40
N ASP A 95 15.14 26.14 -17.82
CA ASP A 95 14.86 27.41 -18.51
C ASP A 95 16.16 28.03 -19.03
#